data_AF-A0A381N639-F1
#
_entry.id   AF-A0A381N639-F1
#
_cell.length_a   1.000
_cell.length_b   1.000
_cell.length_c   1.000
_cell.angle_alpha   90.00
_cell.angle_beta   90.00
_cell.angle_gamma   90.00
#
_symmetry.space_group_name_H-M   'P 1'
#
loop_
_entity.id
_entity.type
_entity.pdbx_description
1 polymer ?
#
loop_
_entity_poly.entity_id
_entity_poly.type
_entity_poly.pdbx_seq_one_letter_code
_entity_poly.pdbx_strand_id
1 'polypeptide(L)'
;MVIALPKILQPSHDPDTHRVCMIAIGTLPILVLGFALSDVVAQSLRNPSVVVVTLVLGGLAMWVVERLAVKIRHADSLTWLGALAIGVAQAAALVPGVSRSAATITVGMWLGFRRDQAARFGFLLGIPAILAAAAKTSLELEITDFTGDLGQLFIIGLLTSAIVGYIVVAFFLRYLARHSLDVFAYYRMVLAGLVVVWLLV
;
A
#
# COMPACT_ATOMS: atom_id res chain seq x y z
N MET A 1 0.95 1.15 -38.51
CA MET A 1 1.97 0.31 -37.84
C MET A 1 1.58 0.23 -36.38
N VAL A 2 0.82 -0.80 -36.00
CA VAL A 2 0.41 -1.03 -34.61
C VAL A 2 1.71 -1.26 -33.83
N ILE A 3 2.03 -0.37 -32.91
CA ILE A 3 3.17 -0.52 -32.00
C ILE A 3 2.97 -1.86 -31.30
N ALA A 4 3.78 -2.85 -31.67
CA ALA A 4 3.73 -4.16 -31.06
C ALA A 4 3.99 -3.96 -29.57
N LEU A 5 2.95 -4.19 -28.75
CA LEU A 5 3.05 -4.10 -27.30
C LEU A 5 4.23 -5.00 -26.90
N PRO A 6 5.26 -4.50 -26.17
CA PRO A 6 6.40 -5.32 -25.77
C PRO A 6 5.89 -6.63 -25.13
N LYS A 7 6.56 -7.76 -25.39
CA LYS A 7 6.14 -9.10 -24.91
C LYS A 7 5.78 -9.15 -23.41
N ILE A 8 6.37 -8.25 -22.62
CA ILE A 8 6.10 -8.04 -21.18
C ILE A 8 4.68 -7.55 -20.86
N LEU A 9 3.99 -6.92 -21.81
CA LEU A 9 2.64 -6.37 -21.67
C LEU A 9 1.56 -7.29 -22.25
N GLN A 10 1.95 -8.37 -22.94
CA GLN A 10 1.03 -9.40 -23.40
C GLN A 10 0.77 -10.35 -22.23
N PRO A 11 -0.48 -10.83 -22.01
CA PRO A 11 -0.74 -11.84 -21.00
C PRO A 11 0.15 -13.06 -21.30
N SER A 12 1.15 -13.30 -20.46
CA SER A 12 1.97 -14.51 -20.59
C SER A 12 1.10 -15.72 -20.34
N HIS A 13 1.37 -16.84 -21.03
CA HIS A 13 0.67 -18.10 -20.79
C HIS A 13 0.84 -18.60 -19.34
N ASP A 14 1.91 -18.15 -18.66
CA ASP A 14 2.19 -18.38 -17.25
C ASP A 14 1.63 -17.24 -16.36
N PRO A 15 0.68 -17.52 -15.45
CA PRO A 15 0.10 -16.54 -14.53
C PRO A 15 1.11 -15.86 -13.60
N ASP A 16 2.20 -16.55 -13.22
CA ASP A 16 3.16 -16.00 -12.27
C ASP A 16 4.06 -14.96 -12.94
N THR A 17 4.53 -15.23 -14.15
CA THR A 17 5.23 -14.24 -14.99
C THR A 17 4.38 -12.99 -15.22
N HIS A 18 3.08 -13.14 -15.48
CA HIS A 18 2.16 -12.02 -15.67
C HIS A 18 2.07 -11.15 -14.41
N ARG A 19 1.90 -11.78 -13.24
CA ARG A 19 1.85 -11.07 -11.95
C ARG A 19 3.14 -10.30 -11.67
N VAL A 20 4.31 -10.88 -11.92
CA VAL A 20 5.59 -10.20 -11.74
C VAL A 20 5.69 -8.96 -12.63
N CYS A 21 5.27 -9.06 -13.90
CA CYS A 21 5.24 -7.91 -14.81
C CYS A 21 4.30 -6.81 -14.31
N MET A 22 3.10 -7.17 -13.84
CA MET A 22 2.14 -6.21 -13.28
C MET A 22 2.67 -5.54 -12.00
N ILE A 23 3.38 -6.28 -11.14
CA ILE A 23 4.05 -5.72 -9.96
C ILE A 23 5.11 -4.70 -10.37
N ALA A 24 5.96 -5.03 -11.36
CA ALA A 24 6.97 -4.12 -11.85
C ALA A 24 6.34 -2.82 -12.37
N ILE A 25 5.30 -2.92 -13.21
CA ILE A 25 4.59 -1.77 -13.79
C ILE A 25 3.92 -0.93 -12.70
N GLY A 26 3.20 -1.56 -11.78
CA GLY A 26 2.51 -0.86 -10.70
C GLY A 26 3.46 -0.22 -9.69
N THR A 27 4.72 -0.65 -9.63
CA THR A 27 5.71 -0.08 -8.71
C THR A 27 6.29 1.23 -9.25
N LEU A 28 6.29 1.43 -10.58
CA LEU A 28 6.87 2.62 -11.20
C LEU A 28 6.34 3.95 -10.65
N PRO A 29 5.02 4.17 -10.47
CA PRO A 29 4.51 5.46 -10.00
C PRO A 29 5.07 5.87 -8.64
N ILE A 30 5.14 4.95 -7.67
CA ILE A 30 5.66 5.28 -6.33
C ILE A 30 7.17 5.49 -6.33
N LEU A 31 7.93 4.78 -7.18
CA LEU A 31 9.36 5.03 -7.29
C LEU A 31 9.62 6.42 -7.88
N VAL A 32 8.98 6.74 -9.01
CA VAL A 32 9.14 8.05 -9.66
C VAL A 32 8.71 9.18 -8.73
N LEU A 33 7.51 9.11 -8.16
CA LEU A 33 6.99 10.16 -7.29
C LEU A 33 7.69 10.18 -5.92
N GLY A 34 8.09 9.04 -5.40
CA GLY A 34 8.78 8.95 -4.11
C GLY A 34 10.17 9.56 -4.14
N PHE A 35 10.90 9.40 -5.25
CA PHE A 35 12.17 10.10 -5.46
C PHE A 35 11.96 11.60 -5.77
N ALA A 36 10.96 11.95 -6.59
CA ALA A 36 10.74 13.34 -6.99
C ALA A 36 10.14 14.23 -5.89
N LEU A 37 9.35 13.65 -4.96
CA LEU A 37 8.59 14.39 -3.94
C LEU A 37 9.09 14.16 -2.51
N SER A 38 10.23 13.48 -2.31
CA SER A 38 10.73 13.13 -0.97
C SER A 38 10.83 14.35 -0.04
N ASP A 39 11.32 15.46 -0.56
CA ASP A 39 11.59 16.67 0.23
C ASP A 39 10.29 17.41 0.59
N VAL A 40 9.36 17.48 -0.38
CA VAL A 40 8.03 18.08 -0.17
C VAL A 40 7.26 17.32 0.89
N VAL A 41 7.31 15.98 0.85
CA VAL A 41 6.67 15.13 1.86
C VAL A 41 7.28 15.38 3.24
N ALA A 42 8.61 15.45 3.33
CA ALA A 42 9.32 15.66 4.59
C ALA A 42 9.01 17.02 5.22
N GLN A 43 8.94 18.09 4.43
CA GLN A 43 8.83 19.46 4.91
C GLN A 43 7.39 19.94 5.09
N SER A 44 6.46 19.55 4.21
CA SER A 44 5.15 20.20 4.12
C SER A 44 3.97 19.31 4.52
N LEU A 45 4.13 17.98 4.47
CA LEU A 45 3.00 17.07 4.67
C LEU A 45 3.00 16.35 6.03
N ARG A 46 4.10 16.42 6.79
CA ARG A 46 4.21 15.83 8.13
C ARG A 46 3.49 16.67 9.19
N ASN A 47 2.18 16.74 9.09
CA ASN A 47 1.31 17.42 10.04
C ASN A 47 0.17 16.46 10.48
N PRO A 48 -0.10 16.33 11.80
CA PRO A 48 -1.21 15.52 12.30
C PRO A 48 -2.58 15.83 11.65
N SER A 49 -2.85 17.09 11.30
CA SER A 49 -4.07 17.49 10.60
C SER A 49 -4.20 16.84 9.22
N VAL A 50 -3.09 16.67 8.49
CA VAL A 50 -3.06 15.93 7.22
C VAL A 50 -3.41 14.47 7.46
N VAL A 51 -2.91 13.88 8.55
CA VAL A 51 -3.22 12.49 8.93
C VAL A 51 -4.70 12.33 9.24
N VAL A 52 -5.34 13.27 9.95
CA VAL A 52 -6.79 13.25 10.21
C VAL A 52 -7.57 13.23 8.89
N VAL A 53 -7.25 14.15 7.98
CA VAL A 53 -7.95 14.25 6.69
C VAL A 53 -7.78 12.96 5.88
N THR A 54 -6.57 12.41 5.79
CA THR A 54 -6.32 11.18 5.03
C THR A 54 -6.88 9.93 5.70
N LEU A 55 -7.00 9.89 7.03
CA LEU A 55 -7.75 8.86 7.76
C LEU A 55 -9.22 8.85 7.34
N VAL A 56 -9.87 10.01 7.38
CA VAL A 56 -11.28 10.17 6.96
C VAL A 56 -11.44 9.83 5.48
N LEU A 57 -10.66 10.45 4.58
CA LEU A 57 -10.79 10.20 3.14
C LEU A 57 -10.55 8.72 2.80
N GLY A 58 -9.53 8.11 3.41
CA GLY A 58 -9.24 6.68 3.20
C GLY A 58 -10.35 5.78 3.74
N GLY A 59 -10.91 6.07 4.91
CA GLY A 59 -12.02 5.29 5.46
C GLY A 59 -13.30 5.44 4.62
N LEU A 60 -13.58 6.64 4.12
CA LEU A 60 -14.73 6.89 3.26
C LEU A 60 -14.57 6.16 1.92
N ALA A 61 -13.38 6.22 1.33
CA ALA A 61 -13.09 5.51 0.08
C ALA A 61 -13.28 3.98 0.23
N MET A 62 -12.81 3.41 1.34
CA MET A 62 -13.03 1.99 1.66
C MET A 62 -14.51 1.66 1.81
N TRP A 63 -15.27 2.50 2.51
CA TRP A 63 -16.71 2.30 2.70
C TRP A 63 -17.50 2.42 1.39
N VAL A 64 -17.16 3.40 0.55
CA VAL A 64 -17.80 3.62 -0.76
C VAL A 64 -17.54 2.46 -1.70
N VAL A 65 -16.28 2.01 -1.84
CA VAL A 65 -15.97 0.89 -2.75
C VAL A 65 -16.64 -0.41 -2.30
N GLU A 66 -16.80 -0.60 -0.99
CA GLU A 66 -17.45 -1.77 -0.41
C GLU A 66 -18.92 -1.86 -0.86
N ARG A 67 -19.58 -0.72 -1.07
CA ARG A 67 -20.98 -0.64 -1.52
C ARG A 67 -21.14 -0.63 -3.03
N LEU A 68 -20.25 0.06 -3.75
CA LEU A 68 -20.45 0.35 -5.18
C LEU A 68 -19.71 -0.59 -6.14
N ALA A 69 -18.61 -1.23 -5.71
CA ALA A 69 -17.80 -2.02 -6.63
C ALA A 69 -18.38 -3.40 -6.92
N VAL A 70 -18.27 -3.81 -8.20
CA VAL A 70 -18.61 -5.16 -8.66
C VAL A 70 -17.41 -6.09 -8.44
N LYS A 71 -17.47 -6.97 -7.43
CA LYS A 71 -16.30 -7.72 -6.93
C LYS A 71 -16.19 -9.14 -7.48
N ILE A 72 -16.19 -9.29 -8.81
CA ILE A 72 -16.30 -10.59 -9.50
C ILE A 72 -15.03 -11.05 -10.23
N ARG A 73 -14.04 -10.17 -10.42
CA ARG A 73 -12.83 -10.48 -11.21
C ARG A 73 -11.77 -11.24 -10.41
N HIS A 74 -11.06 -12.13 -11.09
CA HIS A 74 -9.88 -12.84 -10.61
C HIS A 74 -8.60 -12.08 -10.94
N ALA A 75 -7.57 -12.20 -10.08
CA ALA A 75 -6.30 -11.49 -10.18
C ALA A 75 -5.59 -11.68 -11.53
N ASP A 76 -5.74 -12.83 -12.16
CA ASP A 76 -5.06 -13.15 -13.42
C ASP A 76 -5.60 -12.32 -14.61
N SER A 77 -6.75 -11.65 -14.44
CA SER A 77 -7.30 -10.71 -15.42
C SER A 77 -6.77 -9.28 -15.28
N LEU A 78 -5.78 -9.03 -14.42
CA LEU A 78 -5.22 -7.70 -14.21
C LEU A 78 -4.48 -7.22 -15.45
N THR A 79 -4.94 -6.12 -16.03
CA THR A 79 -4.29 -5.47 -17.16
C THR A 79 -3.19 -4.54 -16.67
N TRP A 80 -2.24 -4.20 -17.54
CA TRP A 80 -1.18 -3.24 -17.21
C TRP A 80 -1.73 -1.86 -16.81
N LEU A 81 -2.84 -1.41 -17.40
CA LEU A 81 -3.52 -0.18 -16.98
C LEU A 81 -4.08 -0.30 -15.57
N GLY A 82 -4.67 -1.46 -15.22
CA GLY A 82 -5.14 -1.73 -13.88
C GLY A 82 -3.99 -1.75 -12.86
N ALA A 83 -2.87 -2.39 -13.20
CA ALA A 83 -1.67 -2.39 -12.38
C ALA A 83 -1.13 -0.98 -12.17
N LEU A 84 -1.09 -0.15 -13.22
CA LEU A 84 -0.68 1.25 -13.15
C LEU A 84 -1.63 2.07 -12.26
N ALA A 85 -2.94 1.89 -12.37
CA ALA A 85 -3.93 2.58 -11.54
C ALA A 85 -3.78 2.22 -10.05
N ILE A 86 -3.55 0.94 -9.74
CA ILE A 86 -3.23 0.49 -8.37
C ILE A 86 -1.88 1.09 -7.92
N GLY A 87 -0.91 1.20 -8.83
CA GLY A 87 0.38 1.85 -8.58
C GLY A 87 0.28 3.34 -8.24
N VAL A 88 -0.60 4.07 -8.93
CA VAL A 88 -0.91 5.48 -8.60
C VAL A 88 -1.56 5.57 -7.23
N ALA A 89 -2.48 4.66 -6.90
CA ALA A 89 -3.06 4.58 -5.56
C ALA A 89 -2.01 4.28 -4.49
N GLN A 90 -1.02 3.42 -4.80
CA GLN A 90 0.13 3.18 -3.95
C GLN A 90 0.97 4.45 -3.76
N ALA A 91 1.22 5.22 -4.81
CA ALA A 91 1.98 6.46 -4.72
C ALA A 91 1.30 7.54 -3.87
N ALA A 92 -0.03 7.53 -3.77
CA ALA A 92 -0.75 8.40 -2.84
C ALA A 92 -0.34 8.16 -1.36
N ALA A 93 0.24 7.00 -1.04
CA ALA A 93 0.78 6.70 0.29
C ALA A 93 2.00 7.55 0.68
N LEU A 94 2.55 8.34 -0.24
CA LEU A 94 3.54 9.38 0.08
C LEU A 94 2.94 10.48 0.98
N VAL A 95 1.61 10.68 0.94
CA VAL A 95 0.93 11.62 1.84
C VAL A 95 0.72 10.95 3.22
N PRO A 96 1.20 11.56 4.32
CA PRO A 96 1.07 10.99 5.66
C PRO A 96 -0.38 10.67 6.05
N GLY A 97 -0.58 9.49 6.65
CA GLY A 97 -1.88 8.96 7.06
C GLY A 97 -2.67 8.24 5.97
N VAL A 98 -2.27 8.36 4.69
CA VAL A 98 -2.76 7.47 3.63
C VAL A 98 -2.25 6.06 3.90
N SER A 99 -3.17 5.12 4.08
CA SER A 99 -2.81 3.71 4.20
C SER A 99 -2.58 3.14 2.81
N ARG A 100 -1.33 2.79 2.50
CA ARG A 100 -0.96 2.19 1.22
C ARG A 100 -1.77 0.94 0.90
N SER A 101 -1.89 0.01 1.85
CA SER A 101 -2.68 -1.21 1.66
C SER A 101 -4.14 -0.87 1.38
N ALA A 102 -4.77 0.01 2.18
CA ALA A 102 -6.14 0.46 1.94
C ALA A 102 -6.33 1.10 0.55
N ALA A 103 -5.42 1.98 0.12
CA ALA A 103 -5.49 2.64 -1.18
C ALA A 103 -5.42 1.63 -2.33
N THR A 104 -4.43 0.71 -2.30
CA THR A 104 -4.29 -0.33 -3.32
C THR A 104 -5.46 -1.31 -3.36
N ILE A 105 -5.97 -1.72 -2.19
CA ILE A 105 -7.14 -2.62 -2.09
C ILE A 105 -8.38 -1.92 -2.62
N THR A 106 -8.59 -0.65 -2.24
CA THR A 106 -9.75 0.15 -2.67
C THR A 106 -9.77 0.29 -4.18
N VAL A 107 -8.66 0.71 -4.79
CA VAL A 107 -8.59 0.83 -6.26
C VAL A 107 -8.68 -0.54 -6.94
N GLY A 108 -8.05 -1.58 -6.38
CA GLY A 108 -8.20 -2.94 -6.89
C GLY A 108 -9.67 -3.41 -6.87
N MET A 109 -10.39 -3.17 -5.79
CA MET A 109 -11.82 -3.49 -5.72
C MET A 109 -12.63 -2.66 -6.71
N TRP A 110 -12.32 -1.37 -6.86
CA TRP A 110 -12.99 -0.49 -7.84
C TRP A 110 -12.82 -0.98 -9.29
N LEU A 111 -11.66 -1.56 -9.61
CA LEU A 111 -11.40 -2.22 -10.90
C LEU A 111 -12.12 -3.57 -11.07
N GLY A 112 -12.82 -4.01 -10.03
CA GLY A 112 -13.72 -5.15 -9.99
C GLY A 112 -13.15 -6.42 -9.38
N PHE A 113 -11.95 -6.37 -8.79
CA PHE A 113 -11.33 -7.53 -8.15
C PHE A 113 -11.98 -7.85 -6.81
N ARG A 114 -11.98 -9.14 -6.46
CA ARG A 114 -12.34 -9.58 -5.11
C ARG A 114 -11.38 -8.99 -4.06
N ARG A 115 -11.89 -8.76 -2.84
CA ARG A 115 -11.15 -8.16 -1.71
C ARG A 115 -9.82 -8.87 -1.44
N ASP A 116 -9.86 -10.19 -1.33
CA ASP A 116 -8.70 -11.04 -1.06
C ASP A 116 -7.66 -10.96 -2.18
N GLN A 117 -8.11 -10.88 -3.44
CA GLN A 117 -7.24 -10.78 -4.62
C GLN A 117 -6.59 -9.40 -4.74
N ALA A 118 -7.38 -8.34 -4.53
CA ALA A 118 -6.88 -6.96 -4.49
C ALA A 118 -5.85 -6.78 -3.36
N ALA A 119 -6.11 -7.35 -2.18
CA ALA A 119 -5.17 -7.34 -1.06
C ALA A 119 -3.90 -8.12 -1.34
N ARG A 120 -4.01 -9.33 -1.91
CA ARG A 120 -2.84 -10.13 -2.27
C ARG A 120 -1.95 -9.39 -3.27
N PHE A 121 -2.53 -8.81 -4.32
CA PHE A 121 -1.77 -8.00 -5.27
C PHE A 121 -1.14 -6.77 -4.60
N GLY A 122 -1.90 -6.01 -3.81
CA GLY A 122 -1.40 -4.83 -3.09
C GLY A 122 -0.27 -5.12 -2.10
N PHE A 123 -0.29 -6.27 -1.42
CA PHE A 123 0.81 -6.69 -0.55
C PHE A 123 2.06 -7.03 -1.36
N LEU A 124 1.92 -7.79 -2.46
CA LEU A 124 3.06 -8.12 -3.33
C LEU A 124 3.65 -6.88 -4.00
N LEU A 125 2.80 -5.99 -4.49
CA LEU A 125 3.18 -4.69 -5.05
C LEU A 125 3.94 -3.82 -4.04
N GLY A 126 3.58 -3.97 -2.77
CA GLY A 126 4.22 -3.29 -1.65
C GLY A 126 5.66 -3.69 -1.39
N ILE A 127 6.03 -4.95 -1.66
CA ILE A 127 7.37 -5.49 -1.34
C ILE A 127 8.48 -4.63 -1.97
N PRO A 128 8.53 -4.43 -3.31
CA PRO A 128 9.59 -3.63 -3.91
C PRO A 128 9.56 -2.16 -3.46
N ALA A 129 8.36 -1.60 -3.21
CA ALA A 129 8.22 -0.21 -2.75
C ALA A 129 8.76 -0.01 -1.32
N ILE A 130 8.42 -0.90 -0.38
CA ILE A 130 8.92 -0.83 1.01
C ILE A 130 10.43 -1.07 1.03
N LEU A 131 10.93 -2.04 0.26
CA LEU A 131 12.36 -2.33 0.18
C LEU A 131 13.15 -1.14 -0.38
N ALA A 132 12.64 -0.47 -1.42
CA ALA A 132 13.27 0.73 -1.95
C ALA A 132 13.28 1.87 -0.92
N ALA A 133 12.17 2.09 -0.20
CA ALA A 133 12.10 3.09 0.87
C ALA A 133 13.06 2.76 2.01
N ALA A 134 13.10 1.51 2.48
CA ALA A 134 14.00 1.06 3.53
C ALA A 134 15.46 1.21 3.12
N ALA A 135 15.82 0.81 1.89
CA ALA A 135 17.17 0.97 1.37
C ALA A 135 17.59 2.44 1.31
N LYS A 136 16.73 3.33 0.78
CA LYS A 136 16.99 4.77 0.76
C LYS A 136 17.22 5.32 2.17
N THR A 137 16.32 5.01 3.11
CA THR A 137 16.45 5.47 4.49
C THR A 137 17.71 4.93 5.17
N SER A 138 18.07 3.66 4.96
CA SER A 138 19.30 3.08 5.52
C SER A 138 20.57 3.75 5.01
N LEU A 139 20.58 4.25 3.77
CA LEU A 139 21.72 4.99 3.21
C LEU A 139 21.82 6.43 3.76
N GLU A 140 20.70 7.01 4.18
CA GLU A 140 20.64 8.37 4.77
C GLU A 140 20.94 8.37 6.27
N LEU A 141 20.83 7.21 6.92
CA LEU A 141 21.16 7.08 8.34
C LEU A 141 22.68 6.97 8.52
N GLU A 142 23.27 8.01 9.11
CA GLU A 142 24.65 7.96 9.63
C GLU A 142 24.69 7.12 10.92
N ILE A 143 24.58 5.80 10.78
CA ILE A 143 24.61 4.88 11.92
C ILE A 143 26.02 4.87 12.52
N THR A 144 26.22 5.63 13.59
CA THR A 144 27.53 5.81 14.24
C THR A 144 27.76 4.83 15.39
N ASP A 145 26.71 4.23 15.97
CA ASP A 145 26.84 3.20 17.02
C ASP A 145 25.69 2.17 16.97
N PHE A 146 25.88 1.13 16.16
CA PHE A 146 24.96 -0.01 16.07
C PHE A 146 25.32 -1.14 17.04
N THR A 147 26.33 -0.94 17.88
CA THR A 147 26.91 -1.99 18.73
C THR A 147 26.41 -1.97 20.18
N GLY A 148 25.74 -0.89 20.61
CA GLY A 148 25.11 -0.77 21.92
C GLY A 148 23.62 -1.13 21.96
N ASP A 149 22.93 -0.67 23.01
CA ASP A 149 21.51 -0.94 23.28
C ASP A 149 20.59 -0.60 22.10
N LEU A 150 20.93 0.43 21.31
CA LEU A 150 20.17 0.84 20.13
C LEU A 150 20.17 -0.25 19.05
N GLY A 151 21.30 -0.94 18.83
CA GLY A 151 21.38 -2.06 17.90
C GLY A 151 20.54 -3.25 18.36
N GLN A 152 20.57 -3.55 19.66
CA GLN A 152 19.74 -4.60 20.24
C GLN A 152 18.24 -4.30 20.11
N LEU A 153 17.81 -3.07 20.44
CA LEU A 153 16.42 -2.64 20.29
C LEU A 153 15.97 -2.67 18.82
N PHE A 154 16.85 -2.28 17.89
CA PHE A 154 16.56 -2.36 16.46
C PHE A 154 16.32 -3.81 16.02
N ILE A 155 17.18 -4.75 16.41
CA ILE A 155 17.02 -6.18 16.07
C ILE A 155 15.72 -6.75 16.66
N ILE A 156 15.43 -6.43 17.92
CA ILE A 156 14.17 -6.85 18.57
C ILE A 156 12.97 -6.29 17.81
N GLY A 157 12.99 -5.01 17.45
CA GLY A 157 11.92 -4.37 16.67
C GLY A 157 11.76 -4.99 15.28
N LEU A 158 12.87 -5.25 14.59
CA LEU A 158 12.90 -5.88 13.27
C LEU A 158 12.27 -7.29 13.31
N LEU A 159 12.74 -8.15 14.23
CA LEU A 159 12.25 -9.52 14.37
C LEU A 159 10.77 -9.54 14.80
N THR A 160 10.41 -8.70 15.78
CA THR A 160 9.02 -8.60 16.24
C THR A 160 8.10 -8.16 15.10
N SER A 161 8.48 -7.12 14.36
CA SER A 161 7.71 -6.63 13.21
C SER A 161 7.59 -7.68 12.10
N ALA A 162 8.65 -8.43 11.81
CA ALA A 162 8.64 -9.51 10.82
C ALA A 162 7.66 -10.64 11.22
N ILE A 163 7.72 -11.10 12.47
CA ILE A 163 6.86 -12.18 12.98
C ILE A 163 5.40 -11.73 13.00
N VAL A 164 5.11 -10.59 13.63
CA VAL A 164 3.75 -10.06 13.74
C VAL A 164 3.20 -9.72 12.36
N GLY A 165 4.01 -9.10 11.49
CA GLY A 165 3.64 -8.77 10.12
C GLY A 165 3.23 -9.99 9.32
N TYR A 166 3.99 -11.08 9.38
CA TYR A 166 3.64 -12.34 8.72
C TYR A 166 2.30 -12.91 9.20
N ILE A 167 2.12 -12.99 10.52
CA ILE A 167 0.89 -13.49 11.15
C ILE A 167 -0.32 -12.65 10.73
N VAL A 168 -0.19 -11.32 10.80
CA VAL A 168 -1.26 -10.38 10.45
C VAL A 168 -1.61 -10.46 8.98
N VAL A 169 -0.64 -10.50 8.06
CA VAL A 169 -0.91 -10.63 6.62
C VAL A 169 -1.64 -11.95 6.32
N ALA A 170 -1.19 -13.06 6.90
CA ALA A 170 -1.83 -14.37 6.72
C ALA A 170 -3.27 -14.38 7.25
N PHE A 171 -3.50 -13.81 8.44
CA PHE A 171 -4.82 -13.66 9.02
C PHE A 171 -5.71 -12.73 8.18
N PHE A 172 -5.19 -11.58 7.78
CA PHE A 172 -5.95 -10.54 7.09
C PHE A 172 -6.41 -11.00 5.70
N LEU A 173 -5.57 -11.72 4.95
CA LEU A 173 -5.98 -12.33 3.68
C LEU A 173 -7.12 -13.34 3.86
N ARG A 174 -7.10 -14.14 4.93
CA ARG A 174 -8.20 -15.05 5.28
C ARG A 174 -9.46 -14.30 5.71
N TYR A 175 -9.31 -13.22 6.47
CA TYR A 175 -10.41 -12.37 6.91
C TYR A 175 -11.15 -11.77 5.70
N LEU A 176 -10.42 -11.16 4.76
CA LEU A 176 -10.99 -10.51 3.57
C LEU A 176 -11.64 -11.47 2.58
N ALA A 177 -11.31 -12.76 2.63
CA ALA A 177 -12.00 -13.76 1.84
C ALA A 177 -13.46 -13.96 2.27
N ARG A 178 -13.83 -13.56 3.49
CA ARG A 178 -15.15 -13.80 4.08
C ARG A 178 -15.85 -12.55 4.63
N HIS A 179 -15.13 -11.45 4.82
CA HIS A 179 -15.63 -10.25 5.49
C HIS A 179 -15.41 -8.99 4.64
N SER A 180 -16.21 -7.96 4.92
CA SER A 180 -16.11 -6.64 4.28
C SER A 180 -14.98 -5.79 4.88
N LEU A 181 -14.65 -4.69 4.19
CA LEU A 181 -13.72 -3.68 4.70
C LEU A 181 -14.35 -2.70 5.70
N ASP A 182 -15.66 -2.81 5.98
CA ASP A 182 -16.41 -1.84 6.79
C ASP A 182 -15.78 -1.60 8.16
N VAL A 183 -15.35 -2.67 8.84
CA VAL A 183 -14.70 -2.58 10.16
C VAL A 183 -13.45 -1.69 10.12
N PHE A 184 -12.66 -1.79 9.05
CA PHE A 184 -11.46 -0.97 8.88
C PHE A 184 -11.81 0.47 8.48
N ALA A 185 -12.87 0.69 7.71
CA ALA A 185 -13.37 2.02 7.41
C ALA A 185 -13.81 2.75 8.69
N TYR A 186 -14.61 2.10 9.54
CA TYR A 186 -15.03 2.66 10.83
C TYR A 186 -13.85 2.88 11.78
N TYR A 187 -12.92 1.92 11.86
CA TYR A 187 -11.70 2.08 12.64
C TYR A 187 -10.93 3.36 12.24
N ARG A 188 -10.78 3.63 10.94
CA ARG A 188 -10.12 4.86 10.46
C ARG A 188 -10.87 6.12 10.87
N MET A 189 -12.20 6.11 10.80
CA MET A 189 -13.04 7.26 11.20
C MET A 189 -12.94 7.54 12.71
N VAL A 190 -13.01 6.50 13.53
CA VAL A 190 -12.85 6.60 14.99
C VAL A 190 -11.46 7.11 15.32
N LEU A 191 -10.41 6.54 14.70
CA LEU A 191 -9.04 6.98 14.91
C LEU A 191 -8.84 8.45 14.51
N ALA A 192 -9.45 8.90 13.41
CA ALA A 192 -9.43 10.31 13.03
C ALA A 192 -10.05 11.21 14.12
N GLY A 193 -11.20 10.81 14.67
CA GLY A 193 -11.84 11.52 15.78
C GLY A 193 -10.96 11.57 17.03
N LEU A 194 -10.30 10.46 17.38
CA LEU A 194 -9.37 10.41 18.52
C LEU A 194 -8.17 11.34 18.33
N VAL A 195 -7.60 11.39 17.12
CA VAL A 195 -6.51 12.32 16.81
C VAL A 195 -6.98 13.78 16.88
N VAL A 196 -8.20 14.09 16.42
CA VAL A 196 -8.77 15.43 16.57
C VAL A 196 -8.90 15.82 18.04
N VAL A 197 -9.44 14.93 18.88
CA VAL A 197 -9.54 15.18 20.32
C VAL A 197 -8.15 15.41 20.93
N TRP A 198 -7.17 14.58 20.57
CA TRP A 198 -5.79 14.73 21.03
C TRP A 198 -5.16 16.07 20.61
N LEU A 199 -5.48 16.60 19.43
CA LEU A 199 -4.98 17.90 18.96
C LEU A 199 -5.63 19.10 19.64
N LEU A 200 -6.79 18.92 20.28
CA LEU A 200 -7.54 19.97 20.96
C LEU A 200 -7.25 20.05 22.46
N VAL A 201 -6.50 19.08 23.01
CA VAL A 201 -6.07 19.00 24.41
C VAL A 201 -4.62 19.41 24.54
#